data_AF-A0A0J8UHM7-F1
#
_entry.id   AF-A0A0J8UHM7-F1
#
_cell.length_a   1.000
_cell.length_b   1.000
_cell.length_c   1.000
_cell.angle_alpha   90.00
_cell.angle_beta   90.00
_cell.angle_gamma   90.00
#
_symmetry.space_group_name_H-M   'P 1'
#
loop_
_entity.id
_entity.type
_entity.pdbx_description
1 polymer ?
#
loop_
_entity_poly.entity_id
_entity_poly.type
_entity_poly.pdbx_seq_one_letter_code
_entity_poly.pdbx_strand_id
1 'polypeptide(L)'
;MATTSQSLLIFGSQIAYSEKAVSDIKTTLQNKLSRQWVLDTVAGLPKYWDALAEGLPKVTDTIGSQGRQLLEDLGPWLESNGSKTLGVQGDALPGVVFVPLIVLEQLTEYRRYLQASSTNNNDGGKSDPQAALVASKTPALGFCMGLLGAYGVASAHDLEELDRYGAVAVRLAMLAGALSDAQDTWNPHRTYAWRGQMRSNSRTCGESATASPLKPTSRCSLTRREPWSRSRKGRSEVLL
;
A
#
# COMPACT_ATOMS: atom_id res chain seq x y z
N MET A 1 24.63 -16.53 31.05
CA MET A 1 24.31 -15.16 30.58
C MET A 1 23.14 -15.29 29.63
N ALA A 2 21.96 -14.79 29.99
CA ALA A 2 20.82 -14.78 29.09
C ALA A 2 21.07 -13.70 28.03
N THR A 3 21.16 -14.09 26.76
CA THR A 3 21.20 -13.17 25.63
C THR A 3 19.85 -12.47 25.53
N THR A 4 19.79 -11.20 25.94
CA THR A 4 18.63 -10.35 25.71
C THR A 4 18.51 -10.10 24.21
N SER A 5 17.71 -10.92 23.51
CA SER A 5 17.40 -10.72 22.10
C SER A 5 16.54 -9.47 21.97
N GLN A 6 17.10 -8.40 21.39
CA GLN A 6 16.38 -7.17 21.10
C GLN A 6 15.55 -7.41 19.82
N SER A 7 14.24 -7.27 19.94
CA SER A 7 13.32 -7.39 18.80
C SER A 7 12.96 -6.00 18.26
N LEU A 8 12.72 -5.89 16.97
CA LEU A 8 12.22 -4.68 16.30
C LEU A 8 11.02 -5.08 15.46
N LEU A 9 9.88 -4.43 15.68
CA LEU A 9 8.70 -4.60 14.84
C LEU A 9 8.83 -3.73 13.60
N ILE A 10 8.72 -4.33 12.42
CA ILE A 10 8.86 -3.63 11.14
C ILE A 10 7.53 -3.72 10.39
N PHE A 11 6.95 -2.57 10.11
CA PHE A 11 5.76 -2.40 9.28
C PHE A 11 6.18 -1.95 7.88
N GLY A 12 5.97 -2.84 6.91
CA GLY A 12 6.40 -2.61 5.53
C GLY A 12 5.66 -1.49 4.82
N SER A 13 6.21 -1.07 3.68
CA SER A 13 5.50 -0.23 2.72
C SER A 13 4.45 -1.05 1.95
N GLN A 14 3.50 -0.36 1.32
CA GLN A 14 2.50 -0.94 0.43
C GLN A 14 3.12 -1.91 -0.59
N ILE A 15 2.51 -3.10 -0.72
CA ILE A 15 2.82 -4.08 -1.76
C ILE A 15 2.28 -3.59 -3.11
N ALA A 16 2.98 -3.93 -4.19
CA ALA A 16 2.48 -3.66 -5.54
C ALA A 16 1.10 -4.31 -5.72
N TYR A 17 0.16 -3.57 -6.32
CA TYR A 17 -1.18 -4.08 -6.55
C TYR A 17 -1.14 -5.34 -7.43
N SER A 18 -1.85 -6.38 -6.99
CA SER A 18 -2.24 -7.52 -7.82
C SER A 18 -3.54 -8.09 -7.27
N GLU A 19 -4.35 -8.72 -8.12
CA GLU A 19 -5.57 -9.39 -7.68
C GLU A 19 -5.29 -10.46 -6.64
N LYS A 20 -4.16 -11.18 -6.80
CA LYS A 20 -3.68 -12.15 -5.82
C LYS A 20 -3.41 -11.49 -4.47
N ALA A 21 -2.71 -10.36 -4.44
CA ALA A 21 -2.43 -9.64 -3.20
C ALA A 21 -3.72 -9.20 -2.49
N VAL A 22 -4.71 -8.68 -3.23
CA VAL A 22 -6.02 -8.29 -2.67
C VAL A 22 -6.77 -9.51 -2.12
N SER A 23 -6.71 -10.65 -2.81
CA SER A 23 -7.30 -11.90 -2.35
C SER A 23 -6.61 -12.46 -1.10
N ASP A 24 -5.28 -12.36 -1.03
CA ASP A 24 -4.48 -12.78 0.13
C ASP A 24 -4.82 -11.90 1.34
N ILE A 25 -4.88 -10.58 1.17
CA ILE A 25 -5.33 -9.63 2.20
C ILE A 25 -6.71 -10.02 2.72
N LYS A 26 -7.68 -10.22 1.82
CA LYS A 26 -9.05 -10.62 2.20
C LYS A 26 -9.03 -11.88 3.07
N THR A 27 -8.27 -12.88 2.66
CA THR A 27 -8.13 -14.15 3.40
C THR A 27 -7.54 -13.92 4.78
N THR A 28 -6.52 -13.08 4.89
CA THR A 28 -5.91 -12.69 6.17
C THR A 28 -6.91 -11.98 7.08
N LEU A 29 -7.70 -11.05 6.55
CA LEU A 29 -8.70 -10.28 7.31
C LEU A 29 -9.92 -11.10 7.75
N GLN A 30 -10.23 -12.18 7.04
CA GLN A 30 -11.28 -13.13 7.44
C GLN A 30 -10.87 -14.03 8.62
N ASN A 31 -9.64 -13.91 9.12
CA ASN A 31 -9.19 -14.64 10.30
C ASN A 31 -10.08 -14.33 11.53
N LYS A 32 -10.51 -15.37 12.25
CA LYS A 32 -11.40 -15.26 13.41
C LYS A 32 -10.92 -14.29 14.49
N LEU A 33 -9.61 -14.15 14.69
CA LEU A 33 -9.02 -13.29 15.73
C LEU A 33 -9.19 -11.80 15.43
N SER A 34 -9.27 -11.44 14.15
CA SER A 34 -9.37 -10.05 13.72
C SER A 34 -10.73 -9.69 13.15
N ARG A 35 -11.56 -10.67 12.81
CA ARG A 35 -12.78 -10.47 12.03
C ARG A 35 -13.70 -9.38 12.60
N GLN A 36 -13.97 -9.39 13.90
CA GLN A 36 -14.95 -8.46 14.48
C GLN A 36 -14.48 -7.01 14.43
N TRP A 37 -13.29 -6.71 14.97
CA TRP A 37 -12.78 -5.33 14.99
C TRP A 37 -12.53 -4.79 13.57
N VAL A 38 -12.12 -5.65 12.63
CA VAL A 38 -11.95 -5.27 11.21
C VAL A 38 -13.28 -4.83 10.62
N LEU A 39 -14.34 -5.64 10.80
CA LEU A 39 -15.68 -5.32 10.29
C LEU A 39 -16.24 -4.04 10.94
N ASP A 40 -16.09 -3.89 12.26
CA ASP A 40 -16.52 -2.69 12.99
C ASP A 40 -15.78 -1.43 12.51
N THR A 41 -14.48 -1.56 12.23
CA THR A 41 -13.66 -0.46 11.71
C THR A 41 -14.10 -0.05 10.31
N VAL A 42 -14.29 -1.03 9.42
CA VAL A 42 -14.70 -0.81 8.03
C VAL A 42 -16.10 -0.22 7.94
N ALA A 43 -17.05 -0.69 8.75
CA ALA A 43 -18.41 -0.16 8.81
C ALA A 43 -18.44 1.33 9.18
N GLY A 44 -17.43 1.82 9.91
CA GLY A 44 -17.31 3.23 10.27
C GLY A 44 -16.74 4.13 9.17
N LEU A 45 -16.06 3.60 8.16
CA LEU A 45 -15.31 4.40 7.17
C LEU A 45 -16.18 5.37 6.35
N PRO A 46 -17.39 5.02 5.88
CA PRO A 46 -18.24 5.94 5.13
C PRO A 46 -18.54 7.25 5.89
N LYS A 47 -18.68 7.19 7.22
CA LYS A 47 -18.88 8.39 8.05
C LYS A 47 -17.69 9.33 7.99
N TYR A 48 -16.46 8.80 7.94
CA TYR A 48 -15.25 9.62 7.83
C TYR A 48 -15.06 10.17 6.42
N TRP A 49 -15.57 9.47 5.40
CA TRP A 49 -15.66 10.02 4.06
C TRP A 49 -16.61 11.22 4.01
N ASP A 50 -17.78 11.14 4.66
CA ASP A 50 -18.74 12.25 4.72
C ASP A 50 -18.11 13.49 5.39
N ALA A 51 -17.38 13.29 6.50
CA ALA A 51 -16.61 14.37 7.13
C ALA A 51 -15.47 14.92 6.24
N LEU A 52 -14.82 14.06 5.44
CA LEU A 52 -13.83 14.50 4.46
C LEU A 52 -14.47 15.34 3.35
N ALA A 53 -15.66 14.97 2.88
CA ALA A 53 -16.40 15.73 1.86
C ALA A 53 -16.78 17.13 2.37
N GLU A 54 -17.13 17.25 3.64
CA GLU A 54 -17.39 18.54 4.28
C GLU A 54 -16.11 19.38 4.44
N GLY A 55 -15.01 18.77 4.90
CA GLY A 55 -13.77 19.49 5.19
C GLY A 55 -12.90 19.81 3.98
N LEU A 56 -12.87 18.92 2.99
CA LEU A 56 -12.01 18.99 1.80
C LEU A 56 -12.77 18.55 0.53
N PRO A 57 -13.84 19.28 0.13
CA PRO A 57 -14.70 18.88 -0.98
C PRO A 57 -13.92 18.68 -2.29
N LYS A 58 -12.86 19.46 -2.52
CA LYS A 58 -12.00 19.29 -3.71
C LYS A 58 -11.47 17.85 -3.87
N VAL A 59 -11.13 17.17 -2.77
CA VAL A 59 -10.63 15.79 -2.81
C VAL A 59 -11.74 14.84 -3.22
N THR A 60 -12.90 14.93 -2.55
CA THR A 60 -14.03 14.04 -2.80
C THR A 60 -14.69 14.29 -4.14
N ASP A 61 -14.75 15.54 -4.61
CA ASP A 61 -15.28 15.90 -5.93
C ASP A 61 -14.41 15.33 -7.06
N THR A 62 -13.10 15.25 -6.84
CA THR A 62 -12.15 14.67 -7.80
C THR A 62 -12.34 13.16 -7.95
N ILE A 63 -12.58 12.48 -6.83
CA ILE A 63 -12.80 11.02 -6.80
C ILE A 63 -14.24 10.67 -7.19
N GLY A 64 -15.18 11.58 -6.94
CA GLY A 64 -16.61 11.42 -7.16
C GLY A 64 -17.30 10.54 -6.09
N SER A 65 -18.59 10.29 -6.30
CA SER A 65 -19.42 9.48 -5.40
C SER A 65 -18.99 8.01 -5.29
N GLN A 66 -18.17 7.53 -6.23
CA GLN A 66 -17.65 6.16 -6.23
C GLN A 66 -16.78 5.87 -5.00
N GLY A 67 -16.01 6.85 -4.50
CA GLY A 67 -15.16 6.66 -3.33
C GLY A 67 -15.96 6.24 -2.08
N ARG A 68 -17.09 6.90 -1.86
CA ARG A 68 -18.02 6.56 -0.77
C ARG A 68 -18.61 5.17 -0.93
N GLN A 69 -19.09 4.85 -2.14
CA GLN A 69 -19.71 3.56 -2.44
C GLN A 69 -18.72 2.40 -2.22
N LEU A 70 -17.46 2.57 -2.62
CA LEU A 70 -16.42 1.57 -2.40
C LEU A 70 -16.17 1.29 -0.91
N LEU A 71 -16.27 2.31 -0.05
CA LEU A 71 -16.16 2.16 1.40
C LEU A 71 -17.38 1.44 2.00
N GLU A 72 -18.57 1.64 1.44
CA GLU A 72 -19.78 0.90 1.84
C GLU A 72 -19.71 -0.57 1.41
N ASP A 73 -19.16 -0.83 0.22
CA ASP A 73 -19.01 -2.18 -0.34
C ASP A 73 -17.93 -3.03 0.35
N LEU A 74 -17.01 -2.41 1.09
CA LEU A 74 -15.90 -3.08 1.77
C LEU A 74 -16.37 -4.11 2.80
N GLY A 75 -17.34 -3.78 3.64
CA GLY A 75 -17.89 -4.70 4.64
C GLY A 75 -18.48 -5.96 3.99
N PRO A 76 -19.48 -5.80 3.10
CA PRO A 76 -20.06 -6.93 2.35
C PRO A 76 -19.01 -7.72 1.54
N TRP A 77 -18.00 -7.06 1.01
CA TRP A 77 -16.90 -7.73 0.31
C TRP A 77 -16.06 -8.60 1.25
N LEU A 78 -15.68 -8.11 2.44
CA LEU A 78 -14.97 -8.88 3.45
C LEU A 78 -15.77 -10.09 3.94
N GLU A 79 -17.10 -9.97 4.01
CA GLU A 79 -17.97 -11.06 4.45
C GLU A 79 -18.25 -12.10 3.35
N SER A 80 -18.09 -11.72 2.08
CA SER A 80 -18.38 -12.62 0.97
C SER A 80 -17.34 -13.76 0.87
N ASN A 81 -17.83 -15.00 0.75
CA ASN A 81 -17.00 -16.19 0.52
C ASN A 81 -16.64 -16.40 -0.97
N GLY A 82 -17.03 -15.47 -1.85
CA GLY A 82 -16.90 -15.60 -3.31
C GLY A 82 -16.01 -14.54 -3.95
N SER A 83 -15.91 -14.63 -5.28
CA SER A 83 -15.18 -13.69 -6.15
C SER A 83 -15.97 -12.39 -6.38
N LYS A 84 -16.49 -11.77 -5.30
CA LYS A 84 -17.01 -10.39 -5.40
C LYS A 84 -15.78 -9.51 -5.62
N THR A 85 -15.68 -8.88 -6.78
CA THR A 85 -14.62 -7.90 -7.04
C THR A 85 -15.01 -6.59 -6.39
N LEU A 86 -14.07 -5.98 -5.66
CA LEU A 86 -14.25 -4.65 -5.12
C LEU A 86 -13.93 -3.66 -6.25
N GLY A 87 -14.81 -2.68 -6.49
CA GLY A 87 -14.83 -1.87 -7.72
C GLY A 87 -13.46 -1.40 -8.19
N VAL A 88 -12.92 -2.10 -9.19
CA VAL A 88 -11.60 -1.84 -9.77
C VAL A 88 -11.75 -0.69 -10.77
N GLN A 89 -10.96 0.38 -10.62
CA GLN A 89 -10.86 1.43 -11.62
C GLN A 89 -9.67 1.10 -12.55
N GLY A 90 -9.96 0.49 -13.70
CA GLY A 90 -8.93 -0.01 -14.61
C GLY A 90 -8.30 -1.31 -14.10
N ASP A 91 -6.97 -1.32 -13.96
CA ASP A 91 -6.19 -2.49 -13.49
C ASP A 91 -5.82 -2.41 -11.99
N ALA A 92 -6.39 -1.47 -11.20
CA ALA A 92 -6.03 -1.29 -9.80
C ALA A 92 -7.19 -0.84 -8.91
N LEU A 93 -7.11 -1.15 -7.61
CA LEU A 93 -7.99 -0.58 -6.60
C LEU A 93 -7.61 0.87 -6.28
N PRO A 94 -8.59 1.77 -6.12
CA PRO A 94 -8.35 3.13 -5.62
C PRO A 94 -7.65 3.12 -4.25
N GLY A 95 -6.73 4.06 -4.04
CA GLY A 95 -5.96 4.21 -2.81
C GLY A 95 -6.84 4.41 -1.58
N VAL A 96 -7.98 5.11 -1.73
CA VAL A 96 -8.97 5.30 -0.66
C VAL A 96 -9.43 3.99 0.00
N VAL A 97 -9.38 2.87 -0.74
CA VAL A 97 -9.68 1.54 -0.20
C VAL A 97 -8.44 0.66 -0.06
N PHE A 98 -7.53 0.70 -1.03
CA PHE A 98 -6.38 -0.20 -1.01
C PHE A 98 -5.47 0.08 0.21
N VAL A 99 -5.22 1.34 0.53
CA VAL A 99 -4.35 1.73 1.65
C VAL A 99 -4.89 1.25 3.01
N PRO A 100 -6.18 1.49 3.38
CA PRO A 100 -6.69 0.97 4.65
C PRO A 100 -6.67 -0.56 4.73
N LEU A 101 -6.84 -1.28 3.61
CA LEU A 101 -6.72 -2.75 3.59
C LEU A 101 -5.30 -3.22 3.96
N ILE A 102 -4.26 -2.53 3.48
CA ILE A 102 -2.88 -2.84 3.85
C ILE A 102 -2.64 -2.65 5.35
N VAL A 103 -3.16 -1.56 5.94
CA VAL A 103 -3.00 -1.32 7.38
C VAL A 103 -3.75 -2.38 8.20
N LEU A 104 -4.96 -2.77 7.78
CA LEU A 104 -5.73 -3.84 8.42
C LEU A 104 -4.98 -5.18 8.34
N GLU A 105 -4.37 -5.50 7.20
CA GLU A 105 -3.56 -6.71 7.03
C GLU A 105 -2.40 -6.72 8.01
N GLN A 106 -1.58 -5.67 8.03
CA GLN A 106 -0.42 -5.55 8.91
C GLN A 106 -0.80 -5.68 10.40
N LEU A 107 -1.88 -5.05 10.84
CA LEU A 107 -2.36 -5.15 12.21
C LEU A 107 -2.90 -6.55 12.53
N THR A 108 -3.50 -7.23 11.55
CA THR A 108 -3.97 -8.61 11.69
C THR A 108 -2.80 -9.60 11.78
N GLU A 109 -1.78 -9.43 10.95
CA GLU A 109 -0.54 -10.20 11.03
C GLU A 109 0.17 -9.98 12.37
N TYR A 110 0.20 -8.73 12.83
CA TYR A 110 0.72 -8.38 14.14
C TYR A 110 -0.03 -9.09 15.29
N ARG A 111 -1.37 -9.11 15.25
CA ARG A 111 -2.17 -9.87 16.23
C ARG A 111 -1.86 -11.36 16.22
N ARG A 112 -1.65 -11.96 15.04
CA ARG A 112 -1.24 -13.37 14.92
C ARG A 112 0.15 -13.59 15.53
N TYR A 113 1.08 -12.67 15.31
CA TYR A 113 2.41 -12.68 15.93
C TYR A 113 2.32 -12.62 17.47
N LEU A 114 1.50 -11.73 18.02
CA LEU A 114 1.26 -11.62 19.47
C LEU A 114 0.72 -12.93 20.06
N GLN A 115 -0.26 -13.55 19.40
CA GLN A 115 -0.84 -14.81 19.85
C GLN A 115 0.17 -15.96 19.81
N ALA A 116 0.93 -16.08 18.72
CA ALA A 116 1.96 -17.11 18.58
C ALA A 116 3.06 -16.96 19.64
N SER A 117 3.50 -15.73 19.91
CA SER A 117 4.53 -15.43 20.91
C SER A 117 4.05 -15.75 22.33
N SER A 118 2.77 -15.53 22.62
CA SER A 118 2.19 -15.78 23.95
C SER A 118 1.99 -17.27 24.23
N THR A 119 1.67 -18.04 23.20
CA THR A 119 1.54 -19.51 23.31
C THR A 119 2.89 -20.16 23.61
N ASN A 120 3.99 -19.61 23.09
CA ASN A 120 5.34 -20.15 23.28
C ASN A 120 5.95 -19.85 24.67
N ASN A 121 5.46 -18.81 25.37
CA ASN A 121 6.08 -18.33 26.60
C ASN A 121 5.59 -19.04 27.89
N ASN A 122 4.80 -20.11 27.79
CA ASN A 122 4.31 -20.91 28.94
C ASN A 122 3.62 -20.12 30.08
N ASP A 123 3.21 -18.87 29.85
CA ASP A 123 2.80 -17.95 30.92
C ASP A 123 1.32 -18.11 31.34
N GLY A 124 0.75 -19.31 31.16
CA GLY A 124 -0.57 -19.68 31.69
C GLY A 124 -1.75 -18.84 31.19
N GLY A 125 -1.61 -18.11 30.07
CA GLY A 125 -2.70 -17.40 29.38
C GLY A 125 -3.33 -16.23 30.16
N LYS A 126 -2.68 -15.70 31.19
CA LYS A 126 -3.26 -14.67 32.07
C LYS A 126 -2.90 -13.22 31.73
N SER A 127 -1.84 -13.00 30.96
CA SER A 127 -1.37 -11.64 30.64
C SER A 127 -1.75 -11.25 29.21
N ASP A 128 -2.15 -10.01 29.02
CA ASP A 128 -2.40 -9.43 27.70
C ASP A 128 -1.08 -9.43 26.87
N PRO A 129 -1.11 -9.96 25.64
CA PRO A 129 0.10 -10.12 24.85
C PRO A 129 0.71 -8.80 24.35
N GLN A 130 -0.13 -7.77 24.14
CA GLN A 130 0.32 -6.42 23.82
C GLN A 130 1.01 -5.80 25.03
N ALA A 131 0.42 -5.94 26.22
CA ALA A 131 1.00 -5.43 27.46
C ALA A 131 2.38 -6.05 27.75
N ALA A 132 2.55 -7.34 27.50
CA ALA A 132 3.85 -8.01 27.63
C ALA A 132 4.92 -7.42 26.68
N LEU A 133 4.53 -7.05 25.46
CA LEU A 133 5.44 -6.45 24.48
C LEU A 133 5.77 -4.98 24.81
N VAL A 134 4.81 -4.24 25.36
CA VAL A 134 5.05 -2.89 25.90
C VAL A 134 6.02 -2.93 27.08
N ALA A 135 5.86 -3.91 27.98
CA ALA A 135 6.77 -4.10 29.12
C ALA A 135 8.20 -4.44 28.68
N SER A 136 8.37 -5.14 27.55
CA SER A 136 9.68 -5.43 26.97
C SER A 136 10.28 -4.25 26.18
N LYS A 137 9.56 -3.13 26.05
CA LYS A 137 9.97 -1.91 25.33
C LYS A 137 10.40 -2.18 23.89
N THR A 138 9.72 -3.12 23.23
CA THR A 138 10.02 -3.47 21.84
C THR A 138 9.66 -2.29 20.92
N PRO A 139 10.63 -1.69 20.19
CA PRO A 139 10.35 -0.59 19.29
C PRO A 139 9.56 -1.04 18.04
N ALA A 140 8.78 -0.12 17.49
CA ALA A 140 8.08 -0.29 16.21
C ALA A 140 8.56 0.76 15.20
N LEU A 141 8.86 0.31 13.98
CA LEU A 141 9.27 1.14 12.85
C LEU A 141 8.35 0.88 11.67
N GLY A 142 7.87 1.93 11.01
CA GLY A 142 7.04 1.83 9.83
C GLY A 142 7.58 2.59 8.64
N PHE A 143 7.40 2.03 7.44
CA PHE A 143 7.80 2.66 6.18
C PHE A 143 6.59 3.12 5.37
N CYS A 144 6.60 4.38 4.91
CA CYS A 144 5.50 4.98 4.16
C CYS A 144 4.17 4.80 4.92
N MET A 145 3.19 4.08 4.36
CA MET A 145 1.90 3.79 4.99
C MET A 145 2.02 2.83 6.18
N GLY A 146 3.07 2.02 6.26
CA GLY A 146 3.37 1.19 7.43
C GLY A 146 3.65 2.01 8.70
N LEU A 147 3.93 3.31 8.58
CA LEU A 147 4.04 4.21 9.73
C LEU A 147 2.73 4.27 10.54
N LEU A 148 1.58 4.18 9.87
CA LEU A 148 0.27 4.20 10.53
C LEU A 148 0.06 2.95 11.40
N GLY A 149 0.44 1.77 10.88
CA GLY A 149 0.43 0.53 11.67
C GLY A 149 1.39 0.61 12.86
N ALA A 150 2.61 1.10 12.63
CA ALA A 150 3.60 1.27 13.69
C ALA A 150 3.12 2.24 14.80
N TYR A 151 2.51 3.37 14.45
CA TYR A 151 1.93 4.28 15.43
C TYR A 151 0.73 3.69 16.16
N GLY A 152 -0.13 2.93 15.47
CA GLY A 152 -1.24 2.23 16.09
C GLY A 152 -0.76 1.28 17.19
N VAL A 153 0.26 0.46 16.88
CA VAL A 153 0.85 -0.48 17.85
C VAL A 153 1.62 0.24 18.95
N ALA A 154 2.43 1.25 18.63
CA ALA A 154 3.22 1.97 19.61
C ALA A 154 2.37 2.78 20.60
N SER A 155 1.14 3.12 20.24
CA SER A 155 0.21 3.86 21.11
C SER A 155 -0.62 2.95 22.03
N ALA A 156 -0.66 1.64 21.76
CA ALA A 156 -1.52 0.69 22.45
C ALA A 156 -0.80 -0.01 23.61
N HIS A 157 -1.43 -0.03 24.78
CA HIS A 157 -0.91 -0.67 25.99
C HIS A 157 -1.47 -2.08 26.20
N ASP A 158 -2.61 -2.39 25.60
CA ASP A 158 -3.30 -3.68 25.64
C ASP A 158 -4.02 -3.96 24.31
N LEU A 159 -4.65 -5.14 24.18
CA LEU A 159 -5.37 -5.52 22.95
C LEU A 159 -6.59 -4.66 22.64
N GLU A 160 -7.24 -4.06 23.64
CA GLU A 160 -8.39 -3.18 23.46
C GLU A 160 -7.94 -1.85 22.86
N GLU A 161 -6.88 -1.25 23.42
CA GLU A 161 -6.24 -0.08 22.86
C GLU A 161 -5.65 -0.35 21.48
N LEU A 162 -5.17 -1.57 21.23
CA LEU A 162 -4.68 -1.96 19.91
C LEU A 162 -5.80 -1.89 18.86
N ASP A 163 -7.02 -2.33 19.18
CA ASP A 163 -8.17 -2.18 18.29
C ASP A 163 -8.56 -0.71 18.10
N ARG A 164 -8.55 0.05 19.19
CA ARG A 164 -8.89 1.48 19.16
C ARG A 164 -7.91 2.27 18.29
N TYR A 165 -6.61 2.18 18.54
CA TYR A 165 -5.59 2.91 17.80
C TYR A 165 -5.35 2.33 16.42
N GLY A 166 -5.54 1.02 16.25
CA GLY A 166 -5.60 0.37 14.94
C GLY A 166 -6.72 0.95 14.06
N ALA A 167 -7.93 1.08 14.60
CA ALA A 167 -9.04 1.71 13.88
C ALA A 167 -8.74 3.18 13.51
N VAL A 168 -8.06 3.93 14.38
CA VAL A 168 -7.58 5.29 14.04
C VAL A 168 -6.60 5.27 12.88
N ALA A 169 -5.60 4.37 12.92
CA ALA A 169 -4.63 4.21 11.83
C ALA A 169 -5.31 3.89 10.49
N VAL A 170 -6.32 3.02 10.49
CA VAL A 170 -7.09 2.65 9.29
C VAL A 170 -7.89 3.84 8.74
N ARG A 171 -8.50 4.66 9.61
CA ARG A 171 -9.20 5.88 9.18
C ARG A 171 -8.23 6.89 8.56
N LEU A 172 -7.06 7.09 9.16
CA LEU A 172 -6.02 7.96 8.60
C LEU A 172 -5.50 7.42 7.27
N ALA A 173 -5.36 6.11 7.13
CA ALA A 173 -5.00 5.45 5.88
C ALA A 173 -6.02 5.70 4.77
N MET A 174 -7.32 5.61 5.07
CA MET A 174 -8.39 5.94 4.12
C MET A 174 -8.28 7.39 3.64
N LEU A 175 -8.10 8.35 4.55
CA LEU A 175 -7.97 9.77 4.22
C LEU A 175 -6.71 10.05 3.38
N ALA A 176 -5.58 9.44 3.73
CA ALA A 176 -4.34 9.56 2.98
C ALA A 176 -4.45 8.92 1.59
N GLY A 177 -5.13 7.78 1.49
CA GLY A 177 -5.45 7.11 0.22
C GLY A 177 -6.30 7.98 -0.69
N ALA A 178 -7.38 8.58 -0.17
CA ALA A 178 -8.22 9.51 -0.92
C ALA A 178 -7.42 10.73 -1.41
N LEU A 179 -6.58 11.32 -0.56
CA LEU A 179 -5.74 12.44 -0.97
C LEU A 179 -4.76 12.03 -2.07
N SER A 180 -4.18 10.83 -2.00
CA SER A 180 -3.30 10.29 -3.03
C SER A 180 -4.04 10.11 -4.37
N ASP A 181 -5.26 9.57 -4.35
CA ASP A 181 -6.09 9.40 -5.56
C ASP A 181 -6.42 10.75 -6.22
N ALA A 182 -6.72 11.77 -5.41
CA ALA A 182 -6.97 13.12 -5.92
C ALA A 182 -5.69 13.76 -6.48
N GLN A 183 -4.54 13.58 -5.82
CA GLN A 183 -3.26 14.09 -6.30
C GLN A 183 -2.83 13.47 -7.63
N ASP A 184 -3.03 12.17 -7.80
CA ASP A 184 -2.80 11.45 -9.06
C ASP A 184 -3.62 12.06 -10.20
N THR A 185 -4.87 12.42 -9.91
CA THR A 185 -5.77 13.06 -10.88
C THR A 185 -5.35 14.50 -11.19
N TRP A 186 -4.94 15.26 -10.18
CA TRP A 186 -4.50 16.65 -10.36
C TRP A 186 -3.13 16.79 -11.03
N ASN A 187 -2.25 15.80 -10.85
CA ASN A 187 -0.86 15.84 -11.30
C ASN A 187 -0.45 14.59 -12.10
N PRO A 188 -1.10 14.29 -13.24
CA PRO A 188 -0.89 13.05 -13.99
C PRO A 188 0.54 12.86 -14.52
N HIS A 189 1.36 13.92 -14.54
CA HIS A 189 2.75 13.90 -14.99
C HIS A 189 3.80 13.87 -13.86
N ARG A 190 3.40 13.92 -12.59
CA ARG A 190 4.33 13.89 -11.44
C ARG A 190 4.28 12.56 -10.66
N THR A 191 3.30 11.71 -10.93
CA THR A 191 3.03 10.49 -10.17
C THR A 191 3.37 9.21 -10.93
N TYR A 192 4.57 9.15 -11.51
CA TYR A 192 5.14 7.87 -11.99
C TYR A 192 5.82 7.05 -10.88
N ALA A 193 5.91 7.59 -9.65
CA ALA A 193 6.60 6.93 -8.55
C ALA A 193 5.74 5.92 -7.78
N TRP A 194 4.40 6.00 -7.86
CA TRP A 194 3.50 5.19 -7.03
C TRP A 194 2.85 4.00 -7.73
N ARG A 195 2.58 4.13 -9.03
CA ARG A 195 2.14 3.00 -9.87
C ARG A 195 3.36 2.38 -10.50
N GLY A 196 3.85 1.28 -9.91
CA GLY A 196 4.85 0.40 -10.53
C GLY A 196 4.31 -0.28 -11.79
N GLN A 197 3.98 0.50 -12.82
CA GLN A 197 3.62 0.00 -14.14
C GLN A 197 4.80 0.32 -15.06
N MET A 198 5.78 -0.58 -15.11
CA MET A 198 6.57 -0.70 -16.34
C MET A 198 5.59 -1.14 -17.42
N ARG A 199 5.11 -0.19 -18.24
CA ARG A 199 4.53 -0.49 -19.55
C ARG A 199 5.63 -1.16 -20.37
N SER A 200 5.70 -2.49 -20.28
CA SER A 200 6.29 -3.33 -21.31
C SER A 200 5.52 -3.05 -22.59
N ASN A 201 6.07 -2.16 -23.41
CA ASN A 201 5.57 -1.90 -24.74
C ASN A 201 5.98 -3.08 -25.64
N SER A 202 5.34 -4.23 -25.45
CA SER A 202 5.40 -5.34 -26.39
C SER A 202 4.62 -4.90 -27.62
N ARG A 203 5.31 -4.24 -28.55
CA ARG A 203 4.85 -4.12 -29.93
C ARG A 203 4.74 -5.55 -30.46
N THR A 204 3.52 -6.03 -30.54
CA THR A 204 3.14 -7.15 -31.38
C THR A 204 3.53 -6.81 -32.81
N CYS A 205 4.66 -7.34 -33.29
CA CYS A 205 4.83 -7.52 -34.72
C CYS A 205 3.84 -8.60 -35.14
N GLY A 206 2.81 -8.20 -35.88
CA GLY A 206 1.88 -9.11 -36.52
C GLY A 206 2.64 -10.03 -37.47
N GLU A 207 2.63 -11.31 -37.16
CA GLU A 207 3.17 -12.37 -38.01
C GLU A 207 2.02 -12.86 -38.89
N SER A 208 1.84 -12.23 -40.06
CA SER A 208 1.02 -12.76 -41.14
C SER A 208 1.90 -13.68 -41.99
N ALA A 209 1.72 -14.97 -41.82
CA ALA A 209 2.38 -16.02 -42.58
C ALA A 209 1.78 -16.17 -43.99
N THR A 210 2.60 -15.96 -45.03
CA THR A 210 2.46 -16.64 -46.34
C THR A 210 3.82 -16.76 -47.04
N ALA A 211 4.33 -18.00 -47.07
CA ALA A 211 5.07 -18.71 -48.13
C ALA A 211 6.27 -18.07 -48.89
N SER A 212 7.47 -18.57 -48.54
CA SER A 212 8.52 -19.12 -49.44
C SER A 212 9.43 -18.15 -50.25
N PRO A 213 10.61 -18.59 -50.77
CA PRO A 213 11.92 -18.28 -50.17
C PRO A 213 12.87 -17.57 -51.15
N LEU A 214 13.87 -16.82 -50.67
CA LEU A 214 15.18 -16.61 -51.33
C LEU A 214 16.12 -15.81 -50.39
N LYS A 215 17.37 -16.30 -50.26
CA LYS A 215 18.48 -15.81 -49.40
C LYS A 215 19.01 -14.41 -49.84
N PRO A 216 20.11 -13.88 -49.24
CA PRO A 216 20.31 -13.35 -47.89
C PRO A 216 20.91 -11.90 -47.97
N THR A 217 21.51 -11.40 -46.87
CA THR A 217 22.20 -10.10 -46.67
C THR A 217 21.26 -8.98 -46.17
N SER A 218 21.57 -8.14 -45.18
CA SER A 218 22.85 -7.65 -44.69
C SER A 218 22.70 -6.98 -43.30
N ARG A 219 23.74 -7.16 -42.47
CA ARG A 219 24.37 -6.18 -41.54
C ARG A 219 23.46 -5.17 -40.80
N CYS A 220 23.23 -5.42 -39.52
CA CYS A 220 22.88 -4.40 -38.53
C CYS A 220 24.01 -3.37 -38.39
N SER A 221 23.71 -2.08 -38.57
CA SER A 221 24.62 -0.98 -38.25
C SER A 221 24.16 -0.29 -36.96
N LEU A 222 24.97 -0.45 -35.91
CA LEU A 222 24.92 0.33 -34.68
C LEU A 222 25.73 1.62 -34.89
N THR A 223 25.08 2.78 -34.98
CA THR A 223 25.77 4.08 -34.93
C THR A 223 25.85 4.58 -33.49
N ARG A 224 26.98 4.28 -32.86
CA ARG A 224 27.49 4.92 -31.63
C ARG A 224 28.15 6.24 -32.06
N ARG A 225 27.75 7.39 -31.53
CA ARG A 225 28.46 8.68 -31.72
C ARG A 225 28.92 9.22 -30.38
N GLU A 226 30.23 9.51 -30.31
CA GLU A 226 31.01 10.48 -29.50
C GLU A 226 32.50 10.09 -29.70
N PRO A 227 33.53 10.95 -29.48
CA PRO A 227 33.57 12.38 -29.10
C PRO A 227 34.66 13.26 -29.81
N TRP A 228 34.64 14.56 -29.48
CA TRP A 228 35.75 15.54 -29.34
C TRP A 228 36.59 16.04 -30.56
N SER A 229 36.60 17.38 -30.74
CA SER A 229 37.82 18.13 -31.08
C SER A 229 37.84 19.52 -30.42
N ARG A 230 39.00 19.89 -29.85
CA ARG A 230 39.37 21.21 -29.29
C ARG A 230 40.17 21.99 -30.35
N SER A 231 40.03 23.32 -30.42
CA SER A 231 41.12 24.28 -30.06
C SER A 231 40.87 25.75 -30.49
N ARG A 232 40.85 26.62 -29.45
CA ARG A 232 41.32 28.02 -29.23
C ARG A 232 41.57 29.03 -30.38
N LYS A 233 41.03 30.25 -30.16
CA LYS A 233 41.67 31.61 -30.03
C LYS A 233 40.51 32.63 -29.96
N GLY A 234 40.43 33.71 -29.17
CA GLY A 234 41.27 34.39 -28.17
C GLY A 234 40.83 35.88 -28.13
N ARG A 235 40.87 36.52 -26.93
CA ARG A 235 40.82 38.00 -26.65
C ARG A 235 39.47 38.72 -26.92
N SER A 236 38.96 39.71 -26.15
CA SER A 236 39.41 40.54 -25.02
C SER A 236 38.18 41.15 -24.29
N GLU A 237 38.39 41.59 -23.04
CA GLU A 237 37.77 42.67 -22.22
C GLU A 237 36.48 43.42 -22.69
N VAL A 238 35.59 43.75 -21.73
CA VAL A 238 35.44 45.08 -21.08
C VAL A 238 34.19 45.12 -20.17
N LEU A 239 34.31 45.84 -19.05
CA LEU A 239 33.31 46.27 -18.07
C LEU A 239 31.92 46.64 -18.64
N LEU A 240 30.85 46.18 -17.98
CA LEU A 240 29.99 46.95 -17.05
C LEU A 240 29.03 45.99 -16.34
#